data_AF-A0A7J8G629-F1
#
_entry.id   AF-A0A7J8G629-F1
#
_cell.length_a   1.000
_cell.length_b   1.000
_cell.length_c   1.000
_cell.angle_alpha   90.00
_cell.angle_beta   90.00
_cell.angle_gamma   90.00
#
_symmetry.space_group_name_H-M   'P 1'
#
loop_
_entity.id
_entity.type
_entity.pdbx_description
1 polymer ?
#
loop_
_entity_poly.entity_id
_entity_poly.type
_entity_poly.pdbx_seq_one_letter_code
_entity_poly.pdbx_strand_id
1 'polypeptide(L)'
;MNGRVRPKLASLSDFQFGAVATETIEDVLLHLAQQNEQAVQEAAGRMGSFRETRIVEFVFLLSEQWCLEKSVSYQAVEILERFMVKQAENICRQATTQLREKTEPQNWRALKEQLFNKFILRLVSCVQLASKLSFHYKIISNITVLNFLQALGYIHTKEELLESELDVLKSLNFQINLPTPLAYVEMLLEVLGYNGCSVPATRLHATCLTLLDLVYLLHEPVYESLLRASIENSTPSQLQG
;
A
#
# COMPACT_ATOMS: atom_id res chain seq x y z
N MET A 1 -22.52 35.03 -19.43
CA MET A 1 -21.28 34.89 -18.66
C MET A 1 -21.65 34.45 -17.24
N ASN A 2 -21.67 33.15 -16.96
CA ASN A 2 -21.86 32.63 -15.60
C ASN A 2 -20.72 31.65 -15.33
N GLY A 3 -19.83 32.06 -14.42
CA GLY A 3 -18.66 31.30 -14.01
C GLY A 3 -19.06 30.00 -13.33
N ARG A 4 -18.49 28.89 -13.80
CA ARG A 4 -18.55 27.60 -13.12
C ARG A 4 -17.84 27.73 -11.77
N VAL A 5 -18.61 27.66 -10.71
CA VAL A 5 -18.11 27.44 -9.35
C VAL A 5 -17.45 26.06 -9.34
N ARG A 6 -16.11 26.04 -9.20
CA ARG A 6 -15.36 24.82 -8.89
C ARG A 6 -15.89 24.27 -7.56
N PRO A 7 -16.06 22.95 -7.39
CA PRO A 7 -16.36 22.40 -6.07
C PRO A 7 -15.19 22.77 -5.14
N LYS A 8 -15.52 23.38 -3.99
CA LYS A 8 -14.56 23.57 -2.91
C LYS A 8 -13.96 22.21 -2.57
N LEU A 9 -12.63 22.14 -2.59
CA LEU A 9 -11.85 21.07 -1.97
C LEU A 9 -12.44 20.83 -0.58
N ALA A 10 -12.81 19.58 -0.28
CA ALA A 10 -13.38 19.19 1.00
C ALA A 10 -12.55 19.83 2.12
N SER A 11 -13.23 20.52 3.05
CA SER A 11 -12.60 21.06 4.24
C SER A 11 -11.79 19.96 4.90
N LEU A 12 -10.51 20.23 5.18
CA LEU A 12 -9.72 19.46 6.13
C LEU A 12 -10.62 19.19 7.33
N SER A 13 -11.02 17.94 7.52
CA SER A 13 -11.70 17.50 8.72
C SER A 13 -10.88 17.99 9.91
N ASP A 14 -11.52 18.55 10.94
CA ASP A 14 -10.87 18.91 12.19
C ASP A 14 -10.40 17.62 12.89
N PHE A 15 -9.28 17.06 12.43
CA PHE A 15 -8.58 15.98 13.11
C PHE A 15 -8.00 16.56 14.39
N GLN A 16 -8.61 16.20 15.52
CA GLN A 16 -8.13 16.56 16.84
C GLN A 16 -7.21 15.44 17.34
N PHE A 17 -5.91 15.74 17.41
CA PHE A 17 -4.93 14.87 18.04
C PHE A 17 -4.82 15.14 19.54
N GLY A 18 -4.56 14.10 20.33
CA GLY A 18 -4.44 14.16 21.79
C GLY A 18 -5.78 14.03 22.53
N ALA A 19 -6.80 13.49 21.87
CA ALA A 19 -8.13 13.27 22.43
C ALA A 19 -8.36 11.82 22.88
N VAL A 20 -7.49 10.89 22.46
CA VAL A 20 -7.58 9.46 22.80
C VAL A 20 -7.10 9.23 24.24
N ALA A 21 -7.72 8.27 24.93
CA ALA A 21 -7.34 7.90 26.29
C ALA A 21 -5.94 7.28 26.34
N THR A 22 -5.17 7.56 27.40
CA THR A 22 -3.79 7.10 27.57
C THR A 22 -3.64 5.59 27.40
N GLU A 23 -4.54 4.81 28.00
CA GLU A 23 -4.51 3.35 27.95
C GLU A 23 -4.61 2.85 26.50
N THR A 24 -5.48 3.46 25.70
CA THR A 24 -5.64 3.14 24.27
C THR A 24 -4.41 3.56 23.46
N ILE A 25 -3.79 4.71 23.78
CA ILE A 25 -2.55 5.16 23.14
C ILE A 25 -1.43 4.13 23.37
N GLU A 26 -1.25 3.69 24.62
CA GLU A 26 -0.22 2.72 25.00
C GLU A 26 -0.45 1.35 24.32
N ASP A 27 -1.67 0.83 24.37
CA ASP A 27 -2.03 -0.44 23.73
C ASP A 27 -1.78 -0.42 22.22
N VAL A 28 -2.19 0.65 21.53
CA VAL A 28 -2.01 0.77 20.07
C VAL A 28 -0.54 0.93 19.71
N LEU A 29 0.25 1.69 20.49
CA LEU A 29 1.69 1.83 20.28
C LEU A 29 2.42 0.49 20.42
N LEU A 30 2.12 -0.28 21.47
CA LEU A 30 2.70 -1.60 21.68
C LEU A 30 2.33 -2.54 20.53
N HIS A 31 1.07 -2.51 20.09
CA HIS A 31 0.61 -3.30 18.95
C HIS A 31 1.34 -2.94 17.64
N LEU A 32 1.42 -1.65 17.32
CA LEU A 32 2.12 -1.17 16.12
C LEU A 32 3.62 -1.49 16.17
N ALA A 33 4.26 -1.37 17.33
CA ALA A 33 5.66 -1.73 17.51
C ALA A 33 5.89 -3.23 17.24
N GLN A 34 5.04 -4.09 17.79
CA GLN A 34 5.10 -5.54 17.55
C GLN A 34 4.89 -5.88 16.07
N GLN A 35 3.91 -5.25 15.40
CA GLN A 35 3.67 -5.45 13.97
C GLN A 35 4.84 -4.99 13.12
N ASN A 36 5.46 -3.87 13.47
CA ASN A 36 6.65 -3.37 12.78
C ASN A 36 7.84 -4.32 12.94
N GLU A 37 8.10 -4.82 14.16
CA GLU A 37 9.18 -5.77 14.42
C GLU A 37 9.00 -7.06 13.59
N GLN A 38 7.78 -7.61 13.58
CA GLN A 38 7.46 -8.76 12.74
C GLN A 38 7.68 -8.46 11.25
N ALA A 39 7.24 -7.30 10.76
CA ALA A 39 7.41 -6.90 9.37
C ALA A 39 8.89 -6.78 8.99
N VAL A 40 9.73 -6.22 9.86
CA VAL A 40 11.19 -6.11 9.65
C VAL A 40 11.84 -7.48 9.58
N GLN A 41 11.46 -8.40 10.47
CA GLN A 41 11.95 -9.79 10.45
C GLN A 41 11.54 -10.52 9.18
N GLU A 42 10.29 -10.36 8.72
CA GLU A 42 9.79 -10.99 7.49
C GLU A 42 10.36 -10.39 6.20
N ALA A 43 10.79 -9.12 6.24
CA ALA A 43 11.41 -8.43 5.11
C ALA A 43 12.85 -8.88 4.83
N ALA A 44 13.52 -9.54 5.80
CA ALA A 44 14.88 -10.04 5.63
C ALA A 44 14.99 -11.00 4.43
N GLY A 45 15.61 -10.52 3.34
CA GLY A 45 15.81 -11.28 2.10
C GLY A 45 14.69 -11.18 1.06
N ARG A 46 13.63 -10.39 1.30
CA ARG A 46 12.58 -10.12 0.31
C ARG A 46 12.67 -8.67 -0.17
N MET A 47 13.24 -8.45 -1.34
CA MET A 47 13.20 -7.14 -1.99
C MET A 47 11.98 -7.07 -2.91
N GLY A 48 10.93 -6.42 -2.43
CA GLY A 48 9.77 -6.08 -3.25
C GLY A 48 10.14 -4.99 -4.27
N SER A 49 9.84 -5.23 -5.55
CA SER A 49 10.11 -4.27 -6.65
C SER A 49 8.82 -3.83 -7.36
N PHE A 50 7.65 -4.19 -6.84
CA PHE A 50 6.37 -3.85 -7.50
C PHE A 50 5.84 -2.46 -7.09
N ARG A 51 6.58 -1.73 -6.24
CA ARG A 51 6.39 -0.30 -5.93
C ARG A 51 7.07 0.60 -6.96
N GLU A 52 7.06 0.20 -8.24
CA GLU A 52 7.52 1.06 -9.32
C GLU A 52 6.70 2.35 -9.35
N THR A 53 7.35 3.50 -9.52
CA THR A 53 6.72 4.83 -9.50
C THR A 53 5.44 4.90 -10.32
N ARG A 54 5.44 4.31 -11.53
CA ARG A 54 4.27 4.33 -12.43
C ARG A 54 3.08 3.55 -11.89
N ILE A 55 3.32 2.44 -11.19
CA ILE A 55 2.27 1.62 -10.60
C ILE A 55 1.64 2.38 -9.42
N VAL A 56 2.48 2.95 -8.57
CA VAL A 56 2.03 3.76 -7.42
C VAL A 56 1.27 5.00 -7.89
N GLU A 57 1.80 5.71 -8.87
CA GLU A 57 1.15 6.88 -9.49
C GLU A 57 -0.23 6.49 -10.06
N PHE A 58 -0.33 5.36 -10.77
CA PHE A 58 -1.61 4.88 -11.28
C PHE A 58 -2.62 4.65 -10.13
N VAL A 59 -2.21 3.98 -9.04
CA VAL A 59 -3.07 3.75 -7.88
C VAL A 59 -3.52 5.06 -7.24
N PHE A 60 -2.63 6.05 -7.15
CA PHE A 60 -2.94 7.36 -6.57
C PHE A 60 -3.93 8.13 -7.45
N LEU A 61 -3.69 8.20 -8.76
CA LEU A 61 -4.60 8.87 -9.71
C LEU A 61 -5.97 8.18 -9.76
N LEU A 62 -6.01 6.84 -9.72
CA LEU A 62 -7.26 6.09 -9.68
C LEU A 62 -8.04 6.38 -8.38
N SER A 63 -7.33 6.39 -7.25
CA SER A 63 -7.92 6.72 -5.95
C SER A 63 -8.45 8.15 -5.90
N GLU A 64 -7.73 9.11 -6.49
CA GLU A 64 -8.18 10.49 -6.63
C GLU A 64 -9.41 10.61 -7.52
N GLN A 65 -9.42 9.94 -8.68
CA GLN A 65 -10.57 9.87 -9.59
C GLN A 65 -11.82 9.34 -8.88
N TRP A 66 -11.65 8.38 -7.97
CA TRP A 66 -12.73 7.83 -7.17
C TRP A 66 -12.97 8.55 -5.84
N CYS A 67 -12.25 9.66 -5.61
CA CYS A 67 -12.36 10.50 -4.42
C CYS A 67 -12.18 9.70 -3.11
N LEU A 68 -11.25 8.75 -3.12
CA LEU A 68 -10.84 7.93 -1.97
C LEU A 68 -9.83 8.69 -1.10
N GLU A 69 -9.76 8.31 0.17
CA GLU A 69 -8.79 8.88 1.12
C GLU A 69 -7.35 8.37 0.83
N LYS A 70 -6.37 9.12 1.34
CA LYS A 70 -4.94 8.75 1.20
C LYS A 70 -4.61 7.42 1.87
N SER A 71 -5.22 7.13 3.02
CA SER A 71 -5.12 5.84 3.72
C SER A 71 -5.48 4.67 2.80
N VAL A 72 -6.56 4.79 2.02
CA VAL A 72 -6.99 3.78 1.04
C VAL A 72 -5.96 3.59 -0.07
N SER A 73 -5.37 4.69 -0.54
CA SER A 73 -4.34 4.66 -1.59
C SER A 73 -3.10 3.91 -1.12
N TYR A 74 -2.59 4.22 0.07
CA TYR A 74 -1.45 3.54 0.67
C TYR A 74 -1.77 2.06 0.90
N GLN A 75 -2.95 1.74 1.45
CA GLN A 75 -3.38 0.37 1.68
C GLN A 75 -3.42 -0.44 0.37
N ALA A 76 -3.94 0.14 -0.71
CA ALA A 76 -4.02 -0.52 -2.00
C ALA A 76 -2.63 -0.86 -2.56
N VAL A 77 -1.65 0.06 -2.41
CA VAL A 77 -0.26 -0.19 -2.80
C VAL A 77 0.34 -1.31 -1.95
N GLU A 78 0.12 -1.32 -0.63
CA GLU A 78 0.61 -2.38 0.26
C GLU A 78 0.01 -3.76 -0.04
N ILE A 79 -1.28 -3.82 -0.40
CA ILE A 79 -1.93 -5.06 -0.81
C ILE A 79 -1.34 -5.55 -2.14
N LEU A 80 -1.22 -4.65 -3.12
CA LEU A 80 -0.71 -4.98 -4.45
C LEU A 80 0.74 -5.49 -4.38
N GLU A 81 1.62 -4.79 -3.67
CA GLU A 81 3.02 -5.18 -3.51
C GLU A 81 3.14 -6.59 -2.96
N ARG A 82 2.51 -6.86 -1.81
CA ARG A 82 2.58 -8.16 -1.16
C ARG A 82 1.99 -9.27 -2.03
N PHE A 83 0.88 -8.98 -2.72
CA PHE A 83 0.28 -9.92 -3.65
C PHE A 83 1.24 -10.26 -4.79
N MET A 84 1.85 -9.26 -5.42
CA MET A 84 2.75 -9.45 -6.56
C MET A 84 4.04 -10.18 -6.16
N VAL A 85 4.61 -9.88 -4.98
CA VAL A 85 5.73 -10.64 -4.42
C VAL A 85 5.36 -12.10 -4.22
N LYS A 86 4.18 -12.40 -3.65
CA LYS A 86 3.70 -13.79 -3.48
C LYS A 86 3.51 -14.50 -4.82
N GLN A 87 2.99 -13.82 -5.83
CA GLN A 87 2.85 -14.37 -7.17
C GLN A 87 4.21 -14.70 -7.79
N ALA A 88 5.20 -13.80 -7.66
CA ALA A 88 6.56 -14.04 -8.13
C ALA A 88 7.23 -15.21 -7.40
N GLU A 89 7.11 -15.28 -6.06
CA GLU A 89 7.62 -16.40 -5.25
C GLU A 89 7.02 -17.75 -5.70
N ASN A 90 5.70 -17.78 -5.97
CA ASN A 90 5.02 -19.00 -6.41
C ASN A 90 5.51 -19.46 -7.79
N ILE A 91 5.69 -18.52 -8.72
CA ILE A 91 6.24 -18.80 -10.06
C ILE A 91 7.68 -19.35 -9.95
N CYS A 92 8.54 -18.73 -9.14
CA CYS A 92 9.92 -19.19 -8.92
C CYS A 92 9.97 -20.59 -8.29
N ARG A 93 9.07 -20.87 -7.33
CA ARG A 93 8.97 -22.18 -6.68
C ARG A 93 8.57 -23.28 -7.66
N GLN A 94 7.58 -23.02 -8.50
CA GLN A 94 7.14 -23.98 -9.53
C GLN A 94 8.27 -24.33 -10.50
N ALA A 95 9.03 -23.32 -10.96
CA ALA A 95 10.17 -23.55 -11.84
C ALA A 95 11.26 -24.41 -11.18
N THR A 96 11.51 -24.20 -9.88
CA THR A 96 12.50 -24.97 -9.12
C THR A 96 12.09 -26.44 -8.97
N THR A 97 10.79 -26.71 -8.71
CA THR A 97 10.26 -28.07 -8.61
C THR A 97 10.36 -28.82 -9.94
N GLN A 98 10.02 -28.16 -11.06
CA GLN A 98 10.05 -28.79 -12.38
C GLN A 98 11.47 -29.14 -12.84
N LEU A 99 12.47 -28.31 -12.50
CA LEU A 99 13.88 -28.61 -12.77
C LEU A 99 14.34 -29.89 -12.06
N ARG A 100 13.81 -30.15 -10.85
CA ARG A 100 14.12 -31.36 -10.07
C ARG A 100 13.45 -32.60 -10.64
N GLU A 101 12.25 -32.47 -11.20
CA GLU A 101 11.44 -33.57 -11.73
C GLU A 101 11.74 -33.90 -13.20
N LYS A 102 12.71 -33.22 -13.85
CA LYS A 102 13.08 -33.39 -15.27
C LYS A 102 11.87 -33.33 -16.22
N THR A 103 10.85 -32.57 -15.86
CA THR A 103 9.67 -32.33 -16.69
C THR A 103 9.99 -31.24 -17.73
N GLU A 104 9.22 -31.15 -18.82
CA GLU A 104 9.42 -30.15 -19.87
C GLU A 104 9.59 -28.73 -19.30
N PRO A 105 10.46 -27.90 -19.90
CA PRO A 105 10.74 -26.56 -19.40
C PRO A 105 9.47 -25.71 -19.38
N GLN A 106 9.13 -25.16 -18.20
CA GLN A 106 8.00 -24.26 -18.04
C GLN A 106 8.08 -23.11 -19.05
N ASN A 107 6.98 -22.83 -19.75
CA ASN A 107 6.92 -21.69 -20.67
C ASN A 107 6.85 -20.38 -19.88
N TRP A 108 8.01 -19.86 -19.49
CA TRP A 108 8.16 -18.61 -18.73
C TRP A 108 7.49 -17.41 -19.41
N ARG A 109 7.43 -17.41 -20.75
CA ARG A 109 6.75 -16.36 -21.50
C ARG A 109 5.24 -16.39 -21.26
N ALA A 110 4.63 -17.57 -21.27
CA ALA A 110 3.19 -17.72 -21.03
C ALA A 110 2.80 -17.30 -19.60
N LEU A 111 3.62 -17.63 -18.59
CA LEU A 111 3.38 -17.20 -17.21
C LEU A 111 3.50 -15.69 -17.04
N LYS A 112 4.53 -15.09 -17.67
CA LYS A 112 4.72 -13.64 -17.68
C LYS A 112 3.53 -12.96 -18.35
N GLU A 113 3.11 -13.43 -19.52
CA GLU A 113 1.93 -12.92 -20.22
C GLU A 113 0.66 -13.05 -19.38
N GLN A 114 0.44 -14.19 -18.70
CA GLN A 114 -0.70 -14.33 -17.78
C GLN A 114 -0.67 -13.33 -16.63
N LEU A 115 0.49 -13.06 -16.04
CA LEU A 115 0.66 -12.06 -14.99
C LEU A 115 0.30 -10.65 -15.50
N PHE A 116 0.84 -10.27 -16.66
CA PHE A 116 0.58 -8.96 -17.27
C PHE A 116 -0.87 -8.79 -17.72
N ASN A 117 -1.46 -9.82 -18.32
CA ASN A 117 -2.84 -9.78 -18.82
C ASN A 117 -3.85 -9.55 -17.70
N LYS A 118 -3.57 -10.05 -16.49
CA LYS A 118 -4.42 -9.85 -15.32
C LYS A 118 -3.98 -8.65 -14.47
N PHE A 119 -2.86 -7.99 -14.77
CA PHE A 119 -2.26 -7.00 -13.87
C PHE A 119 -3.20 -5.83 -13.57
N ILE A 120 -3.83 -5.24 -14.58
CA ILE A 120 -4.78 -4.12 -14.39
C ILE A 120 -5.99 -4.57 -13.56
N LEU A 121 -6.53 -5.76 -13.83
CA LEU A 121 -7.62 -6.33 -13.02
C LEU A 121 -7.18 -6.50 -11.55
N ARG A 122 -5.99 -7.04 -11.31
CA ARG A 122 -5.43 -7.22 -9.95
C ARG A 122 -5.22 -5.88 -9.24
N LEU A 123 -4.65 -4.90 -9.93
CA LEU A 123 -4.43 -3.55 -9.39
C LEU A 123 -5.75 -2.94 -8.94
N VAL A 124 -6.76 -2.97 -9.82
CA VAL A 124 -8.07 -2.38 -9.50
C VAL A 124 -8.78 -3.17 -8.39
N SER A 125 -8.66 -4.50 -8.36
CA SER A 125 -9.15 -5.32 -7.24
C SER A 125 -8.49 -4.94 -5.91
N CYS A 126 -7.20 -4.62 -5.89
CA CYS A 126 -6.51 -4.18 -4.67
C CYS A 126 -7.05 -2.83 -4.17
N VAL A 127 -7.30 -1.87 -5.07
CA VAL A 127 -7.94 -0.59 -4.71
C VAL A 127 -9.36 -0.80 -4.20
N GLN A 128 -10.12 -1.69 -4.84
CA GLN A 128 -11.48 -2.01 -4.40
C GLN A 128 -11.48 -2.65 -3.01
N LEU A 129 -10.61 -3.63 -2.75
CA LEU A 129 -10.44 -4.25 -1.44
C LEU A 129 -10.05 -3.22 -0.37
N ALA A 130 -9.08 -2.35 -0.65
CA ALA A 130 -8.68 -1.28 0.26
C ALA A 130 -9.86 -0.34 0.57
N SER A 131 -10.68 0.00 -0.43
CA SER A 131 -11.87 0.84 -0.21
C SER A 131 -12.93 0.17 0.67
N LYS A 132 -13.03 -1.18 0.63
CA LYS A 132 -13.93 -1.97 1.47
C LYS A 132 -13.42 -2.11 2.91
N LEU A 133 -12.11 -2.08 3.11
CA LEU A 133 -11.49 -2.07 4.44
C LEU A 133 -11.62 -0.73 5.14
N SER A 134 -11.67 0.37 4.39
CA SER A 134 -11.85 1.68 4.98
C SER A 134 -13.25 1.80 5.59
N PHE A 135 -13.30 2.26 6.84
CA PHE A 135 -14.55 2.57 7.53
C PHE A 135 -15.23 3.85 7.00
N HIS A 136 -14.64 4.51 6.00
CA HIS A 136 -15.21 5.68 5.34
C HIS A 136 -16.34 5.29 4.37
N TYR A 137 -17.34 6.15 4.21
CA TYR A 137 -18.58 5.88 3.48
C TYR A 137 -18.43 5.63 1.96
N LYS A 138 -17.22 5.71 1.40
CA LYS A 138 -16.96 5.57 -0.04
C LYS A 138 -16.38 4.21 -0.39
N ILE A 139 -17.24 3.21 -0.36
CA ILE A 139 -16.91 1.86 -0.85
C ILE A 139 -17.07 1.83 -2.37
N ILE A 140 -16.05 1.34 -3.08
CA ILE A 140 -16.11 1.22 -4.54
C ILE A 140 -16.96 0.01 -4.93
N SER A 141 -18.00 0.29 -5.71
CA SER A 141 -18.91 -0.73 -6.23
C SER A 141 -18.30 -1.51 -7.39
N ASN A 142 -18.75 -2.75 -7.60
CA ASN A 142 -18.34 -3.56 -8.76
C ASN A 142 -18.68 -2.85 -10.08
N ILE A 143 -19.79 -2.12 -10.15
CA ILE A 143 -20.21 -1.38 -11.35
C ILE A 143 -19.17 -0.29 -11.69
N THR A 144 -18.69 0.43 -10.69
CA THR A 144 -17.66 1.47 -10.85
C THR A 144 -16.38 0.88 -11.44
N VAL A 145 -15.95 -0.27 -10.91
CA VAL A 145 -14.76 -1.00 -11.40
C VAL A 145 -14.94 -1.49 -12.83
N LEU A 146 -16.06 -2.16 -13.12
CA LEU A 146 -16.33 -2.73 -14.44
C LEU A 146 -16.43 -1.64 -15.51
N ASN A 147 -17.07 -0.50 -15.20
CA ASN A 147 -17.13 0.64 -16.11
C ASN A 147 -15.73 1.22 -16.39
N PHE A 148 -14.88 1.30 -15.36
CA PHE A 148 -13.50 1.78 -15.52
C PHE A 148 -12.67 0.82 -16.40
N LEU A 149 -12.74 -0.48 -16.12
CA LEU A 149 -12.04 -1.50 -16.92
C LEU A 149 -12.52 -1.47 -18.38
N GLN A 150 -13.83 -1.37 -18.60
CA GLN A 150 -14.41 -1.27 -19.94
C GLN A 150 -13.93 -0.02 -20.68
N ALA A 151 -13.83 1.12 -20.00
CA ALA A 151 -13.31 2.36 -20.59
C ALA A 151 -11.84 2.25 -21.03
N LEU A 152 -11.06 1.38 -20.39
CA LEU A 152 -9.68 1.06 -20.77
C LEU A 152 -9.57 -0.05 -21.83
N GLY A 153 -10.70 -0.60 -22.30
CA GLY A 153 -10.75 -1.69 -23.28
C GLY A 153 -10.69 -3.10 -22.68
N TYR A 154 -10.75 -3.23 -21.34
CA TYR A 154 -10.80 -4.52 -20.66
C TYR A 154 -12.25 -4.93 -20.37
N ILE A 155 -12.71 -6.00 -21.01
CA ILE A 155 -14.04 -6.53 -20.80
C ILE A 155 -13.95 -7.63 -19.75
N HIS A 156 -14.57 -7.38 -18.59
CA HIS A 156 -14.61 -8.33 -17.49
C HIS A 156 -16.04 -8.53 -16.99
N THR A 157 -16.31 -9.72 -16.45
CA THR A 157 -17.59 -10.01 -15.77
C THR A 157 -17.50 -9.67 -14.28
N LYS A 158 -18.66 -9.60 -13.62
CA LYS A 158 -18.70 -9.43 -12.16
C LYS A 158 -18.06 -10.62 -11.45
N GLU A 159 -18.24 -11.82 -11.99
CA GLU A 159 -17.71 -13.07 -11.49
C GLU A 159 -16.18 -13.08 -11.54
N GLU A 160 -15.59 -12.65 -12.67
CA GLU A 160 -14.13 -12.53 -12.83
C GLU A 160 -13.54 -11.50 -11.87
N LEU A 161 -14.24 -10.39 -11.63
CA LEU A 161 -13.82 -9.39 -10.65
C LEU A 161 -13.82 -9.95 -9.23
N LEU A 162 -14.88 -10.66 -8.84
CA LEU A 162 -14.98 -11.29 -7.52
C LEU A 162 -13.95 -12.40 -7.32
N GLU A 163 -13.71 -13.22 -8.34
CA GLU A 163 -12.65 -14.21 -8.34
C GLU A 163 -11.28 -13.53 -8.18
N SER A 164 -11.09 -12.39 -8.86
CA SER A 164 -9.87 -11.62 -8.72
C SER A 164 -9.64 -11.11 -7.29
N GLU A 165 -10.67 -10.57 -6.64
CA GLU A 165 -10.58 -10.15 -5.24
C GLU A 165 -10.32 -11.33 -4.29
N LEU A 166 -11.00 -12.45 -4.51
CA LEU A 166 -10.87 -13.66 -3.68
C LEU A 166 -9.46 -14.26 -3.78
N ASP A 167 -8.88 -14.29 -4.96
CA ASP A 167 -7.51 -14.73 -5.19
C ASP A 167 -6.48 -13.85 -4.46
N VAL A 168 -6.66 -12.52 -4.48
CA VAL A 168 -5.80 -11.60 -3.73
C VAL A 168 -5.89 -11.89 -2.23
N LEU A 169 -7.11 -12.01 -1.71
CA LEU A 169 -7.36 -12.35 -0.31
C LEU A 169 -6.71 -13.68 0.08
N LYS A 170 -6.94 -14.76 -0.68
CA LYS A 170 -6.37 -16.09 -0.41
C LYS A 170 -4.86 -16.08 -0.48
N SER A 171 -4.26 -15.43 -1.48
CA SER A 171 -2.81 -15.35 -1.65
C SER A 171 -2.11 -14.64 -0.48
N LEU A 172 -2.83 -13.72 0.18
CA LEU A 172 -2.38 -12.99 1.35
C LEU A 172 -2.92 -13.58 2.66
N ASN A 173 -3.47 -14.80 2.66
CA ASN A 173 -4.06 -15.45 3.83
C ASN A 173 -5.07 -14.55 4.58
N PHE A 174 -5.81 -13.73 3.85
CA PHE A 174 -6.77 -12.73 4.36
C PHE A 174 -6.15 -11.64 5.25
N GLN A 175 -4.82 -11.55 5.33
CA GLN A 175 -4.10 -10.54 6.11
C GLN A 175 -3.92 -9.24 5.29
N ILE A 176 -5.02 -8.65 4.83
CA ILE A 176 -4.95 -7.44 3.99
C ILE A 176 -4.98 -6.14 4.78
N ASN A 177 -5.44 -6.15 6.04
CA ASN A 177 -5.54 -4.98 6.93
C ASN A 177 -4.28 -4.79 7.80
N LEU A 178 -3.11 -4.71 7.17
CA LEU A 178 -1.86 -4.36 7.87
C LEU A 178 -1.69 -2.85 7.96
N PRO A 179 -1.08 -2.32 9.03
CA PRO A 179 -0.84 -0.90 9.19
C PRO A 179 0.08 -0.37 8.08
N THR A 180 -0.31 0.75 7.48
CA THR A 180 0.55 1.51 6.57
C THR A 180 1.44 2.47 7.38
N PRO A 181 2.51 3.04 6.80
CA PRO A 181 3.29 4.10 7.42
C PRO A 181 2.46 5.27 7.94
N LEU A 182 1.29 5.56 7.34
CA LEU A 182 0.37 6.59 7.82
C LEU A 182 -0.16 6.29 9.23
N ALA A 183 -0.46 5.03 9.55
CA ALA A 183 -0.96 4.66 10.88
C ALA A 183 0.07 5.00 11.97
N TYR A 184 1.37 4.81 11.70
CA TYR A 184 2.44 5.19 12.61
C TYR A 184 2.55 6.71 12.75
N VAL A 185 2.43 7.45 11.63
CA VAL A 185 2.42 8.92 11.66
C VAL A 185 1.27 9.45 12.51
N GLU A 186 0.05 8.96 12.28
CA GLU A 186 -1.13 9.39 13.03
C GLU A 186 -1.01 9.05 14.52
N MET A 187 -0.49 7.86 14.85
CA MET A 187 -0.23 7.49 16.24
C MET A 187 0.82 8.39 16.91
N LEU A 188 1.91 8.71 16.23
CA LEU A 188 2.94 9.60 16.76
C LEU A 188 2.40 11.04 16.96
N LEU A 189 1.54 11.51 16.05
CA LEU A 189 0.88 12.81 16.21
C LEU A 189 -0.12 12.79 17.38
N GLU A 190 -0.83 11.69 17.61
CA GLU A 190 -1.70 11.51 18.77
C GLU A 190 -0.91 11.60 20.08
N VAL A 191 0.25 10.94 20.15
CA VAL A 191 1.17 11.04 21.30
C VAL A 191 1.67 12.47 21.51
N LEU A 192 2.03 13.19 20.45
CA LEU A 192 2.46 14.59 20.56
C LEU A 192 1.32 15.48 21.09
N GLY A 193 0.10 15.26 20.60
CA GLY A 193 -1.10 15.94 21.07
C GLY A 193 -1.38 15.67 22.55
N TYR A 194 -1.33 14.40 22.95
CA TYR A 194 -1.50 13.98 24.35
C TYR A 194 -0.49 14.66 25.30
N ASN A 195 0.77 14.74 24.88
CA ASN A 195 1.83 15.40 25.64
C ASN A 195 1.72 16.93 25.66
N GLY A 196 0.67 17.52 25.07
CA GLY A 196 0.44 18.96 25.06
C GLY A 196 1.47 19.75 24.25
N CYS A 197 2.12 19.09 23.28
CA CYS A 197 3.10 19.76 22.42
C CYS A 197 2.43 20.88 21.62
N SER A 198 2.96 22.10 21.68
CA SER A 198 2.38 23.29 21.01
C SER A 198 2.55 23.29 19.48
N VAL A 199 2.82 22.13 18.88
CA VAL A 199 3.07 21.98 17.46
C VAL A 199 1.73 21.83 16.74
N PRO A 200 1.50 22.50 15.60
CA PRO A 200 0.22 22.42 14.90
C PRO A 200 0.06 21.04 14.24
N ALA A 201 -0.47 20.07 14.99
CA ALA A 201 -0.57 18.66 14.59
C ALA A 201 -1.29 18.48 13.23
N THR A 202 -2.33 19.25 12.94
CA THR A 202 -3.02 19.22 11.63
C THR A 202 -2.12 19.65 10.46
N ARG A 203 -1.25 20.65 10.67
CA ARG A 203 -0.28 21.09 9.65
C ARG A 203 0.85 20.06 9.48
N LEU A 204 1.31 19.47 10.58
CA LEU A 204 2.25 18.37 10.52
C LEU A 204 1.67 17.18 9.77
N HIS A 205 0.44 16.79 10.08
CA HIS A 205 -0.26 15.70 9.39
C HIS A 205 -0.31 15.92 7.88
N ALA A 206 -0.73 17.10 7.42
CA ALA A 206 -0.74 17.43 5.99
C ALA A 206 0.66 17.38 5.34
N THR A 207 1.68 17.81 6.08
CA THR A 207 3.08 17.72 5.63
C THR A 207 3.54 16.27 5.54
N CYS A 208 3.23 15.45 6.54
CA CYS A 208 3.53 14.02 6.56
C CYS A 208 2.83 13.28 5.43
N LEU A 209 1.58 13.59 5.09
CA LEU A 209 0.90 13.02 3.93
C LEU A 209 1.64 13.35 2.62
N THR A 210 2.09 14.59 2.47
CA THR A 210 2.88 14.99 1.28
C THR A 210 4.21 14.24 1.21
N LEU A 211 4.89 14.08 2.34
CA LEU A 211 6.13 13.31 2.43
C LEU A 211 5.89 11.82 2.16
N LEU A 212 4.81 11.25 2.68
CA LEU A 212 4.43 9.86 2.42
C LEU A 212 4.13 9.63 0.94
N ASP A 213 3.39 10.54 0.28
CA ASP A 213 3.19 10.47 -1.16
C ASP A 213 4.52 10.38 -1.92
N LEU A 214 5.49 11.22 -1.54
CA LEU A 214 6.83 11.22 -2.12
C LEU A 214 7.58 9.90 -1.84
N VAL A 215 7.53 9.39 -0.60
CA VAL A 215 8.17 8.13 -0.21
C VAL A 215 7.59 6.95 -0.97
N TYR A 216 6.27 6.93 -1.20
CA TYR A 216 5.63 5.89 -2.00
C TYR A 216 6.01 5.99 -3.48
N LEU A 217 6.02 7.19 -4.05
CA LEU A 217 6.35 7.41 -5.47
C LEU A 217 7.84 7.18 -5.77
N LEU A 218 8.73 7.59 -4.86
CA LEU A 218 10.18 7.53 -5.00
C LEU A 218 10.81 6.54 -4.02
N HIS A 219 10.15 5.40 -3.80
CA HIS A 219 10.53 4.40 -2.83
C HIS A 219 12.02 4.02 -2.93
N GLU A 220 12.46 3.51 -4.07
CA GLU A 220 13.85 3.09 -4.28
C GLU A 220 14.86 4.24 -4.09
N PRO A 221 14.74 5.41 -4.77
CA PRO A 221 15.67 6.52 -4.56
C PRO A 221 15.76 7.01 -3.11
N VAL A 222 14.63 7.06 -2.40
CA VAL A 222 14.59 7.52 -1.00
C VAL A 222 15.30 6.52 -0.10
N TYR A 223 14.97 5.23 -0.20
CA TYR A 223 15.61 4.20 0.62
C TYR A 223 17.11 4.08 0.33
N GLU A 224 17.52 4.13 -0.93
CA GLU A 224 18.94 4.16 -1.32
C GLU A 224 19.69 5.36 -0.74
N SER A 225 19.07 6.55 -0.77
CA SER A 225 19.67 7.77 -0.22
C SER A 225 19.78 7.71 1.30
N LEU A 226 18.74 7.22 1.99
CA LEU A 226 18.75 7.02 3.44
C LEU A 226 19.75 5.94 3.87
N LEU A 227 19.88 4.86 3.09
CA LEU A 227 20.85 3.80 3.33
C LEU A 227 22.28 4.30 3.18
N ARG A 228 22.58 5.06 2.12
CA ARG A 228 23.91 5.68 1.96
C ARG A 228 24.22 6.63 3.09
N ALA A 229 23.28 7.51 3.43
CA ALA A 229 23.45 8.43 4.54
C ALA A 229 23.68 7.68 5.87
N SER A 230 22.97 6.58 6.15
CA SER A 230 23.16 5.84 7.41
C SER A 230 24.48 5.07 7.46
N ILE A 231 24.93 4.50 6.34
CA ILE A 231 26.23 3.80 6.25
C ILE A 231 27.38 4.81 6.33
N GLU A 232 27.31 5.95 5.65
CA GLU A 232 28.34 6.99 5.69
C GLU A 232 28.44 7.67 7.08
N ASN A 233 27.33 7.74 7.82
CA ASN A 233 27.29 8.24 9.21
C ASN A 233 27.65 7.17 10.26
N SER A 234 27.80 5.91 9.86
CA SER A 234 28.28 4.84 10.74
C SER A 234 29.80 4.92 10.81
N THR A 235 30.36 5.60 11.82
CA THR A 235 31.73 5.28 12.25
C THR A 235 31.80 3.77 12.50
N PRO A 236 32.77 3.03 11.94
CA PRO A 236 32.81 1.58 12.05
C PRO A 236 32.98 1.21 13.52
N SER A 237 31.90 0.80 14.17
CA SER A 237 31.96 0.16 15.47
C SER A 237 32.48 -1.26 15.26
N GLN A 238 33.61 -1.55 15.89
CA GLN A 238 34.42 -2.76 15.76
C GLN A 238 33.74 -4.05 16.31
N LEU A 239 32.47 -4.31 16.00
CA LEU A 239 31.76 -5.49 16.50
C LEU A 239 30.97 -6.23 15.40
N GLN A 240 31.59 -6.39 14.24
CA GLN A 240 31.25 -7.46 13.30
C GLN A 240 32.52 -8.25 13.00
N GLY A 241 32.85 -9.14 13.93
CA GLY A 241 33.75 -10.28 13.77
C GLY A 241 32.97 -11.56 14.05
#